data_AF-A0A381XSU2-F1
#
_entry.id   AF-A0A381XSU2-F1
#
_cell.length_a   1.000
_cell.length_b   1.000
_cell.length_c   1.000
_cell.angle_alpha   90.00
_cell.angle_beta   90.00
_cell.angle_gamma   90.00
#
_symmetry.space_group_name_H-M   'P 1'
#
loop_
_entity.id
_entity.type
_entity.pdbx_description
1 polymer ?
#
loop_
_entity_poly.entity_id
_entity_poly.type
_entity_poly.pdbx_seq_one_letter_code
_entity_poly.pdbx_strand_id
1 'polypeptide(L)'
;MPRSLVPLPLTVEAFAPYGDIIEAGSDAEIRVINEGSAQRFHDLAALSLNNIGGKAGISIFRSRPLPEPLTLKTMERHPLSSQAFVPLSGQPFLVAVAPAGDLNPNAISAFFVNPSQGVNYHP
;
A
#
# COMPACT_ATOMS: atom_id res chain seq x y z
N MET A 1 16.92 17.81 -13.10
CA MET A 1 17.53 16.53 -13.53
C MET A 1 16.74 15.39 -12.92
N PRO A 2 16.60 14.23 -13.59
CA PRO A 2 15.99 13.06 -12.97
C PRO A 2 16.81 12.62 -11.74
N ARG A 3 16.13 12.28 -10.66
CA ARG A 3 16.71 11.72 -9.43
C ARG A 3 16.49 10.21 -9.42
N SER A 4 17.52 9.46 -9.03
CA SER A 4 17.38 8.03 -8.77
C SER A 4 16.74 7.78 -7.41
N LEU A 5 15.82 6.81 -7.37
CA LEU A 5 15.23 6.30 -6.13
C LEU A 5 15.76 4.88 -5.90
N VAL A 6 16.17 4.61 -4.67
CA VAL A 6 16.47 3.25 -4.21
C VAL A 6 15.30 2.81 -3.35
N PRO A 7 14.59 1.72 -3.72
CA PRO A 7 13.51 1.20 -2.90
C PRO A 7 13.99 0.82 -1.49
N LEU A 8 13.26 1.26 -0.48
CA LEU A 8 13.49 0.91 0.92
C LEU A 8 12.66 -0.32 1.32
N PRO A 9 13.02 -1.07 2.37
CA PRO A 9 12.13 -2.06 2.95
C PRO A 9 10.82 -1.42 3.41
N LEU A 10 9.69 -2.07 3.12
CA LEU A 10 8.39 -1.64 3.62
C LEU A 10 8.25 -2.00 5.12
N THR A 11 8.08 -0.98 5.96
CA THR A 11 7.89 -1.09 7.42
C THR A 11 6.77 -0.15 7.85
N VAL A 12 6.10 -0.47 8.97
CA VAL A 12 4.96 0.31 9.46
C VAL A 12 5.35 1.77 9.67
N GLU A 13 6.51 2.01 10.30
CA GLU A 13 7.00 3.35 10.60
C GLU A 13 7.32 4.14 9.33
N ALA A 14 7.95 3.51 8.34
CA ALA A 14 8.32 4.19 7.11
C ALA A 14 7.12 4.44 6.19
N PHE A 15 6.06 3.65 6.30
CA PHE A 15 4.87 3.76 5.45
C PHE A 15 3.72 4.56 6.08
N ALA A 16 3.71 4.74 7.40
CA ALA A 16 2.66 5.45 8.15
C ALA A 16 2.24 6.83 7.58
N PRO A 17 3.12 7.66 6.99
CA PRO A 17 2.69 8.93 6.39
C PRO A 17 1.83 8.79 5.12
N TYR A 18 1.84 7.61 4.50
CA TYR A 18 1.22 7.34 3.19
C TYR A 18 0.05 6.39 3.28
N GLY A 19 0.00 5.55 4.32
CA GLY A 19 -1.03 4.54 4.45
C GLY A 19 -0.74 3.45 5.47
N ASP A 20 -1.45 2.33 5.31
CA ASP A 20 -1.33 1.15 6.16
C ASP A 20 -0.64 0.00 5.42
N ILE A 21 0.01 -0.89 6.18
CA ILE A 21 0.53 -2.16 5.67
C ILE A 21 -0.46 -3.28 6.02
N ILE A 22 -0.82 -4.07 5.03
CA ILE A 22 -1.68 -5.24 5.20
C ILE A 22 -0.79 -6.48 5.29
N GLU A 23 -0.42 -6.88 6.50
CA GLU A 23 0.37 -8.10 6.73
C GLU A 23 0.00 -8.78 8.04
N ALA A 24 0.29 -10.09 8.12
CA ALA A 24 0.18 -10.89 9.34
C ALA A 24 1.43 -10.71 10.21
N GLY A 25 1.77 -9.46 10.53
CA GLY A 25 2.98 -9.07 11.26
C GLY A 25 2.84 -9.18 12.79
N SER A 26 3.96 -9.07 13.49
CA SER A 26 4.02 -9.07 14.97
C SER A 26 3.35 -7.86 15.60
N ASP A 27 3.28 -6.75 14.86
CA ASP A 27 2.80 -5.46 15.38
C ASP A 27 1.27 -5.31 15.25
N ALA A 28 0.61 -6.29 14.62
CA ALA A 28 -0.84 -6.31 14.46
C ALA A 28 -1.54 -6.75 15.75
N GLU A 29 -2.73 -6.21 15.99
CA GLU A 29 -3.62 -6.74 17.02
C GLU A 29 -4.10 -8.14 16.60
N ILE A 30 -3.70 -9.18 17.34
CA ILE A 30 -4.09 -10.56 17.07
C ILE A 30 -5.22 -10.97 18.00
N ARG A 31 -6.36 -11.37 17.41
CA ARG A 31 -7.48 -11.98 18.14
C ARG A 31 -7.55 -13.47 17.85
N VAL A 32 -7.55 -14.29 18.89
CA VAL A 32 -7.85 -15.71 18.76
C VAL A 32 -9.36 -15.88 18.65
N ILE A 33 -9.83 -16.54 17.58
CA ILE A 33 -11.25 -16.75 17.28
C ILE A 33 -11.51 -18.23 16.98
N ASN A 34 -12.78 -18.60 16.76
CA ASN A 34 -13.20 -19.96 16.41
C ASN A 34 -12.67 -21.03 17.39
N GLU A 35 -12.88 -20.81 18.69
CA GLU A 35 -12.47 -21.74 19.75
C GLU A 35 -10.96 -22.09 19.72
N GLY A 36 -10.12 -21.17 19.26
CA GLY A 36 -8.67 -21.36 19.19
C GLY A 36 -8.15 -21.84 17.84
N SER A 37 -9.02 -22.13 16.88
CA SER A 37 -8.62 -22.67 15.57
C SER A 37 -8.18 -21.61 14.54
N ALA A 38 -8.37 -20.31 14.82
CA ALA A 38 -7.96 -19.25 13.90
C ALA A 38 -7.45 -18.01 14.62
N GLN A 39 -6.46 -17.35 13.99
CA GLN A 39 -5.96 -16.04 14.38
C GLN A 39 -6.51 -15.00 13.40
N ARG A 40 -7.13 -13.94 13.94
CA ARG A 40 -7.56 -12.76 13.20
C ARG A 40 -6.56 -11.65 13.46
N PHE A 41 -5.77 -11.32 12.45
CA PHE A 41 -5.00 -10.07 12.39
C PHE A 41 -6.00 -8.94 12.13
N HIS A 42 -6.29 -8.19 13.18
CA HIS A 42 -7.45 -7.32 13.21
C HIS A 42 -7.15 -5.96 12.56
N ASP A 43 -8.09 -5.50 11.73
CA ASP A 43 -8.18 -4.11 11.24
C ASP A 43 -6.89 -3.55 10.64
N LEU A 44 -6.23 -4.35 9.79
CA LEU A 44 -4.93 -4.02 9.18
C LEU A 44 -4.95 -2.81 8.22
N ALA A 45 -6.12 -2.32 7.83
CA ALA A 45 -6.25 -1.17 6.93
C ALA A 45 -7.52 -0.39 7.19
N ALA A 46 -7.38 0.91 7.43
CA ALA A 46 -8.51 1.81 7.59
C ALA A 46 -9.03 2.25 6.21
N LEU A 47 -10.17 1.69 5.79
CA LEU A 47 -10.78 2.06 4.51
C LEU A 47 -11.51 3.40 4.58
N SER A 48 -11.13 4.33 3.70
CA SER A 48 -11.79 5.62 3.56
C SER A 48 -12.75 5.60 2.35
N LEU A 49 -14.00 6.01 2.57
CA LEU A 49 -15.07 6.05 1.55
C LEU A 49 -15.82 7.39 1.63
N ASN A 50 -15.09 8.50 1.48
CA ASN A 50 -15.58 9.84 1.80
C ASN A 50 -16.51 10.45 0.73
N ASN A 51 -16.67 9.78 -0.42
CA ASN A 51 -17.64 10.21 -1.42
C ASN A 51 -19.10 9.96 -0.94
N ILE A 52 -20.03 10.84 -1.30
CA ILE A 52 -21.45 10.66 -0.96
C ILE A 52 -21.97 9.39 -1.65
N GLY A 53 -22.44 8.43 -0.85
CA GLY A 53 -22.86 7.12 -1.35
C GLY A 53 -21.69 6.23 -1.80
N GLY A 54 -20.46 6.52 -1.36
CA GLY A 54 -19.28 5.70 -1.61
C GLY A 54 -19.48 4.25 -1.15
N LYS A 55 -19.00 3.32 -1.97
CA LYS A 55 -19.04 1.88 -1.70
C LYS A 55 -17.68 1.29 -1.99
N ALA A 56 -17.25 0.34 -1.16
CA ALA A 56 -16.04 -0.43 -1.44
C ALA A 56 -16.24 -1.32 -2.68
N GLY A 57 -15.22 -1.35 -3.54
CA GLY A 57 -15.13 -2.28 -4.66
C GLY A 57 -14.00 -3.29 -4.42
N ILE A 58 -14.19 -4.52 -4.90
CA ILE A 58 -13.14 -5.55 -4.92
C ILE A 58 -12.87 -5.88 -6.37
N SER A 59 -11.60 -5.88 -6.77
CA SER A 59 -11.18 -6.08 -8.16
C SER A 59 -9.85 -6.81 -8.21
N ILE A 60 -9.59 -7.47 -9.33
CA ILE A 60 -8.29 -8.11 -9.60
C ILE A 60 -7.59 -7.31 -10.69
N PHE A 61 -6.40 -6.83 -10.37
CA PHE A 61 -5.50 -6.20 -11.33
C PHE A 61 -4.51 -7.26 -11.82
N ARG A 62 -4.37 -7.39 -13.14
CA ARG A 62 -3.34 -8.23 -13.78
C ARG A 62 -2.43 -7.34 -14.60
N SER A 63 -1.37 -6.86 -13.97
CA SER A 63 -0.34 -6.03 -14.60
C SER A 63 0.71 -6.87 -15.32
N ARG A 64 1.52 -6.21 -16.13
CA ARG A 64 2.75 -6.76 -16.73
C ARG A 64 3.95 -6.00 -16.15
N PRO A 65 5.11 -6.63 -15.97
CA PRO A 65 6.32 -5.92 -15.56
C PRO A 65 6.65 -4.76 -16.49
N LEU A 66 7.13 -3.65 -15.92
CA LEU A 66 7.58 -2.49 -16.66
C LEU A 66 9.06 -2.67 -17.05
N PRO A 67 9.51 -2.09 -18.20
CA PRO A 67 10.90 -2.17 -18.61
C PRO A 67 11.83 -1.43 -17.64
N GLU A 68 13.03 -1.95 -17.49
CA GLU A 68 14.10 -1.33 -16.71
C GLU A 68 15.08 -0.56 -17.62
N PRO A 69 15.55 0.63 -17.22
CA PRO A 69 15.24 1.33 -15.95
C PRO A 69 13.85 1.96 -15.94
N LEU A 70 13.12 1.80 -14.83
CA LEU A 70 11.80 2.39 -14.65
C LEU A 70 11.90 3.91 -14.42
N THR A 71 11.27 4.70 -15.28
CA THR A 71 11.15 6.15 -15.13
C THR A 71 9.74 6.52 -14.67
N LEU A 72 9.61 7.05 -13.44
CA LEU A 72 8.34 7.60 -12.93
C LEU A 72 8.07 8.96 -13.59
N LYS A 73 6.99 9.06 -14.36
CA LYS A 73 6.58 10.30 -15.07
C LYS A 73 5.37 10.98 -14.42
N THR A 74 4.55 10.20 -13.72
CA THR A 74 3.27 10.62 -13.16
C THR A 74 3.04 9.95 -11.82
N MET A 75 2.32 10.65 -10.95
CA MET A 75 1.77 10.13 -9.70
C MET A 75 0.26 10.37 -9.73
N GLU A 76 -0.50 9.51 -9.08
CA GLU A 76 -1.94 9.65 -8.93
C GLU A 76 -2.33 9.70 -7.45
N ARG A 77 -3.55 10.16 -7.18
CA ARG A 77 -4.12 10.26 -5.83
C ARG A 77 -5.64 10.14 -5.92
N HIS A 78 -6.26 9.62 -4.86
CA HIS A 78 -7.70 9.49 -4.71
C HIS A 78 -8.23 10.26 -3.49
N PRO A 79 -8.54 11.58 -3.63
CA PRO A 79 -8.85 12.45 -2.49
C PRO A 79 -10.07 12.04 -1.64
N LEU A 80 -10.93 11.16 -2.16
CA LEU A 80 -12.18 10.76 -1.53
C LEU A 80 -12.20 9.28 -1.14
N SER A 81 -11.14 8.53 -1.37
CA SER A 81 -11.12 7.09 -1.08
C SER A 81 -9.72 6.56 -0.84
N SER A 82 -9.57 5.64 0.10
CA SER A 82 -8.35 4.84 0.18
C SER A 82 -8.31 3.82 -0.96
N GLN A 83 -7.13 3.29 -1.26
CA GLN A 83 -6.96 2.23 -2.25
C GLN A 83 -5.95 1.20 -1.77
N ALA A 84 -6.40 -0.05 -1.69
CA ALA A 84 -5.59 -1.17 -1.20
C ALA A 84 -5.16 -2.12 -2.33
N PHE A 85 -3.91 -2.59 -2.24
CA PHE A 85 -3.32 -3.60 -3.11
C PHE A 85 -2.72 -4.72 -2.26
N VAL A 86 -3.19 -5.95 -2.47
CA VAL A 86 -2.66 -7.16 -1.84
C VAL A 86 -2.21 -8.13 -2.94
N PRO A 87 -0.96 -8.61 -2.93
CA PRO A 87 -0.45 -9.50 -3.96
C PRO A 87 -1.13 -10.87 -3.87
N LEU A 88 -1.74 -11.32 -4.97
CA LEU A 88 -2.34 -12.65 -5.08
C LEU A 88 -1.41 -13.68 -5.73
N SER A 89 -0.30 -13.24 -6.33
CA SER A 89 0.67 -14.09 -7.04
C SER A 89 1.82 -14.58 -6.17
N GLY A 90 1.92 -14.10 -4.92
CA GLY A 90 3.09 -14.36 -4.06
C GLY A 90 4.39 -13.78 -4.64
N GLN A 91 4.31 -12.73 -5.45
CA GLN A 91 5.48 -12.01 -5.99
C GLN A 91 5.63 -10.66 -5.30
N PRO A 92 6.87 -10.20 -5.06
CA PRO A 92 7.09 -8.85 -4.56
C PRO A 92 6.73 -7.81 -5.62
N PHE A 93 6.54 -6.57 -5.18
CA PHE A 93 6.32 -5.44 -6.07
C PHE A 93 6.90 -4.15 -5.49
N LEU A 94 7.03 -3.14 -6.34
CA LEU A 94 7.47 -1.80 -5.94
C LEU A 94 6.27 -0.89 -5.78
N VAL A 95 6.30 -0.05 -4.75
CA VAL A 95 5.38 1.08 -4.59
C VAL A 95 6.16 2.37 -4.56
N ALA A 96 5.61 3.42 -5.16
CA ALA A 96 6.14 4.78 -5.09
C ALA A 96 5.08 5.70 -4.51
N VAL A 97 5.46 6.50 -3.52
CA VAL A 97 4.55 7.35 -2.75
C VAL A 97 5.14 8.74 -2.56
N ALA A 98 4.26 9.71 -2.36
CA ALA A 98 4.61 11.07 -1.97
C ALA A 98 3.62 11.54 -0.88
N PRO A 99 4.01 12.52 -0.04
CA PRO A 99 3.08 13.12 0.91
C PRO A 99 1.84 13.69 0.23
N ALA A 100 0.70 13.68 0.94
CA ALA A 100 -0.53 14.29 0.45
C ALA A 100 -0.36 15.80 0.23
N GLY A 101 -1.03 16.31 -0.81
CA GLY A 101 -0.99 17.72 -1.21
C GLY A 101 -0.37 17.91 -2.58
N ASP A 102 0.19 19.09 -2.81
CA ASP A 102 0.94 19.38 -4.04
C ASP A 102 2.17 18.48 -4.14
N LEU A 103 2.36 17.86 -5.31
CA LEU A 103 3.47 16.93 -5.52
C LEU A 103 4.81 17.67 -5.41
N ASN A 104 5.60 17.30 -4.40
CA ASN A 104 7.02 17.61 -4.34
C ASN A 104 7.82 16.40 -4.85
N PRO A 105 8.43 16.46 -6.05
CA PRO A 105 9.20 15.35 -6.60
C PRO A 105 10.38 14.89 -5.72
N ASN A 106 10.91 15.77 -4.87
CA ASN A 106 12.01 15.44 -3.96
C ASN A 106 11.56 14.65 -2.72
N ALA A 107 10.25 14.64 -2.44
CA ALA A 107 9.65 13.89 -1.34
C ALA A 107 9.10 12.53 -1.77
N ILE A 108 9.35 12.11 -3.02
CA ILE A 108 8.97 10.78 -3.50
C ILE A 108 9.87 9.73 -2.84
N SER A 109 9.23 8.74 -2.24
CA SER A 109 9.83 7.54 -1.67
C SER A 109 9.40 6.32 -2.48
N ALA A 110 10.27 5.31 -2.55
CA ALA A 110 9.94 4.02 -3.13
C ALA A 110 10.15 2.92 -2.08
N PHE A 111 9.27 1.93 -2.06
CA PHE A 111 9.36 0.79 -1.17
C PHE A 111 9.30 -0.53 -1.93
N PHE A 112 10.05 -1.50 -1.44
CA PHE A 112 9.96 -2.90 -1.83
C PHE A 112 8.94 -3.59 -0.93
N VAL A 113 7.84 -4.03 -1.52
CA VAL A 113 6.76 -4.75 -0.86
C VAL A 113 6.99 -6.24 -1.04
N ASN A 114 7.11 -6.98 0.06
CA ASN A 114 7.37 -8.41 -0.01
C ASN A 114 6.09 -9.20 -0.41
N PRO A 115 6.20 -10.48 -0.82
CA PRO A 115 5.06 -11.29 -1.22
C PRO A 115 3.91 -11.47 -0.21
N SER A 116 4.19 -11.28 1.09
CA SER A 116 3.22 -11.40 2.18
C SER A 116 2.63 -10.06 2.65
N GLN A 117 3.05 -8.96 2.03
CA GLN A 117 2.60 -7.61 2.36
C GLN A 117 1.68 -7.06 1.28
N GLY A 118 0.59 -6.43 1.72
CA GLY A 118 -0.17 -5.47 0.93
C GLY A 118 0.00 -4.05 1.47
N VAL A 119 -0.53 -3.07 0.73
CA VAL A 119 -0.57 -1.66 1.14
C VAL A 119 -1.99 -1.11 1.00
N ASN A 120 -2.38 -0.17 1.86
CA ASN A 120 -3.58 0.66 1.72
C ASN A 120 -3.15 2.12 1.68
N TYR A 121 -3.25 2.80 0.54
CA TYR A 121 -2.95 4.22 0.43
C TYR A 121 -4.09 5.05 1.02
N HIS A 122 -3.76 6.03 1.87
CA HIS A 122 -4.74 6.97 2.41
C HIS A 122 -5.13 8.06 1.36
N PRO A 123 -6.29 8.72 1.51
CA PRO A 123 -6.80 9.71 0.55
C PRO A 123 -5.93 10.92 0.25
#